data_AF-W1XGX9-F1
#
_entry.id   AF-W1XGX9-F1
#
_cell.length_a   1.000
_cell.length_b   1.000
_cell.length_c   1.000
_cell.angle_alpha   90.00
_cell.angle_beta   90.00
_cell.angle_gamma   90.00
#
_symmetry.space_group_name_H-M   'P 1'
#
loop_
_entity.id
_entity.type
_entity.pdbx_description
1 polymer ?
#
loop_
_entity_poly.entity_id
_entity_poly.type
_entity_poly.pdbx_seq_one_letter_code
_entity_poly.pdbx_strand_id
1 'polypeptide(L)'
;DDGLYITLDGVQDPGNLGTIIRTAVAAGVKGIFLMKGTVDPFNDKTVRSTMSALHKIPLYEDITLSLLHDMVTESNMTTYVTALEHSNPY
;
A
#
# COMPACT_ATOMS: atom_id res chain seq x y z
N ASP A 1 -4.35 8.28 -16.98
CA ASP A 1 -3.34 7.25 -17.24
C ASP A 1 -3.60 6.05 -16.37
N ASP A 2 -3.40 4.86 -16.93
CA ASP A 2 -3.45 3.62 -16.18
C ASP A 2 -2.33 3.60 -15.14
N GLY A 3 -2.65 3.15 -13.93
CA GLY A 3 -1.74 3.15 -12.80
C GLY A 3 -2.01 2.00 -11.86
N LEU A 4 -0.94 1.39 -11.36
CA LEU A 4 -1.03 0.40 -10.28
C LEU A 4 -0.99 1.14 -8.94
N TYR A 5 -1.95 0.85 -8.08
CA TYR A 5 -2.02 1.33 -6.71
C TYR A 5 -2.07 0.13 -5.78
N ILE A 6 -1.57 0.28 -4.56
CA ILE A 6 -1.64 -0.77 -3.54
C ILE A 6 -2.25 -0.22 -2.26
N THR A 7 -3.03 -1.06 -1.58
CA THR A 7 -3.54 -0.77 -0.24
C THR A 7 -2.94 -1.76 0.74
N LEU A 8 -2.46 -1.26 1.88
CA LEU A 8 -1.88 -2.06 2.95
C LEU A 8 -2.80 -2.02 4.16
N ASP A 9 -3.26 -3.19 4.57
CA ASP A 9 -4.11 -3.38 5.74
C ASP A 9 -3.28 -3.87 6.93
N GLY A 10 -3.12 -3.01 7.95
CA GLY A 10 -2.54 -3.40 9.22
C GLY A 10 -1.08 -3.88 9.19
N VAL A 11 -0.21 -3.36 8.31
CA VAL A 11 1.21 -3.78 8.26
C VAL A 11 1.97 -3.23 9.46
N GLN A 12 2.31 -4.08 10.44
CA GLN A 12 2.85 -3.63 11.74
C GLN A 12 4.38 -3.57 11.85
N ASP A 13 5.13 -4.35 11.06
CA ASP A 13 6.60 -4.30 11.13
C ASP A 13 7.17 -3.20 10.21
N PRO A 14 7.97 -2.26 10.75
CA PRO A 14 8.63 -1.21 9.95
C PRO A 14 9.55 -1.72 8.83
N GLY A 15 10.17 -2.88 9.02
CA GLY A 15 11.02 -3.51 7.99
C GLY A 15 10.20 -3.99 6.79
N ASN A 16 9.06 -4.64 7.07
CA ASN A 16 8.10 -5.06 6.07
C ASN A 16 7.52 -3.87 5.31
N LEU A 17 7.04 -2.83 6.02
CA LEU A 17 6.49 -1.64 5.38
C LEU A 17 7.50 -0.98 4.44
N GLY A 18 8.74 -0.75 4.89
CA GLY A 18 9.75 -0.13 4.04
C GLY A 18 10.19 -1.01 2.86
N THR A 19 10.21 -2.34 3.04
CA THR A 19 10.46 -3.27 1.94
C THR A 19 9.36 -3.19 0.88
N ILE A 20 8.09 -3.15 1.31
CA ILE A 20 6.95 -2.98 0.41
C ILE A 20 7.04 -1.66 -0.35
N ILE A 21 7.30 -0.54 0.34
CA ILE A 21 7.45 0.78 -0.28
C ILE A 21 8.56 0.78 -1.35
N ARG A 22 9.71 0.19 -1.04
CA ARG A 22 10.83 0.07 -1.99
C ARG A 22 10.46 -0.75 -3.22
N THR A 23 9.78 -1.88 -3.00
CA THR A 23 9.31 -2.75 -4.09
C THR A 23 8.26 -2.05 -4.95
N ALA A 24 7.32 -1.33 -4.34
CA ALA A 24 6.27 -0.58 -5.03
C ALA A 24 6.88 0.49 -5.96
N VAL A 25 7.86 1.25 -5.47
CA VAL A 25 8.61 2.22 -6.31
C VAL A 25 9.31 1.53 -7.48
N ALA A 26 10.00 0.41 -7.22
CA ALA A 26 10.68 -0.35 -8.28
C ALA A 26 9.71 -0.92 -9.32
N ALA A 27 8.49 -1.28 -8.92
CA ALA A 27 7.43 -1.79 -9.79
C ALA A 27 6.64 -0.67 -10.51
N GLY A 28 6.94 0.61 -10.27
CA GLY A 28 6.24 1.73 -10.91
C GLY A 28 4.84 2.01 -10.36
N VAL A 29 4.53 1.53 -9.14
CA VAL A 29 3.29 1.84 -8.42
C VAL A 29 3.14 3.36 -8.26
N LYS A 30 1.92 3.87 -8.42
CA LYS A 30 1.60 5.31 -8.45
C LYS A 30 1.20 5.88 -7.10
N GLY A 31 0.80 5.04 -6.16
CA GLY A 31 0.48 5.45 -4.79
C GLY A 31 0.20 4.27 -3.88
N ILE A 32 0.34 4.51 -2.58
CA ILE A 32 0.10 3.51 -1.54
C ILE A 32 -0.93 4.08 -0.56
N PHE A 33 -1.98 3.31 -0.30
CA PHE A 33 -2.99 3.59 0.72
C PHE A 33 -2.68 2.78 1.98
N LEU A 34 -2.57 3.44 3.12
CA LEU A 34 -2.27 2.81 4.41
C LEU A 34 -3.53 2.83 5.27
N MET A 35 -4.06 1.65 5.57
CA MET A 35 -5.22 1.51 6.45
C MET A 35 -4.78 1.52 7.92
N LYS A 36 -5.78 1.76 8.78
CA LYS A 36 -5.61 1.77 10.23
C LYS A 36 -4.86 0.52 10.72
N GLY A 37 -3.92 0.73 11.63
CA GLY A 37 -3.08 -0.35 12.21
C GLY A 37 -1.80 -0.61 11.42
N THR A 38 -1.60 0.04 10.28
CA THR A 38 -0.29 0.11 9.62
C THR A 38 0.66 0.97 10.45
N VAL A 39 1.91 0.54 10.57
CA VAL A 39 2.94 1.26 11.30
C VAL A 39 3.29 2.58 10.61
N ASP A 40 3.67 3.59 11.39
CA ASP A 40 4.03 4.91 10.88
C ASP A 40 5.11 4.82 9.77
N PRO A 41 4.83 5.30 8.54
CA PRO A 41 5.80 5.26 7.44
C PRO A 41 7.00 6.18 7.67
N PHE A 42 6.89 7.19 8.53
CA PHE A 42 7.91 8.20 8.80
C PHE A 42 8.73 7.93 10.06
N ASN A 43 8.45 6.86 10.79
CA ASN A 43 9.31 6.48 11.90
C ASN A 43 10.71 6.07 11.42
N ASP A 44 11.68 6.28 12.28
CA ASP A 44 13.11 5.99 12.09
C ASP A 44 13.42 4.63 11.45
N LYS A 45 12.74 3.56 11.89
CA LYS A 45 13.00 2.20 11.41
C LYS A 45 12.42 2.01 10.01
N THR A 46 11.22 2.53 9.74
CA THR A 46 10.60 2.46 8.40
C THR A 46 11.38 3.29 7.38
N VAL A 47 11.75 4.52 7.74
CA VAL A 47 12.51 5.41 6.84
C VAL A 47 13.81 4.75 6.40
N ARG A 48 14.57 4.17 7.34
CA ARG A 48 15.81 3.45 7.03
C ARG A 48 15.59 2.24 6.12
N SER A 49 14.53 1.45 6.34
CA SER A 49 14.24 0.26 5.53
C SER A 49 13.77 0.59 4.11
N THR A 50 13.21 1.79 3.88
CA THR A 50 12.76 2.21 2.53
C THR A 50 13.90 2.44 1.53
N MET A 51 15.15 2.63 2.00
CA MET A 51 16.29 3.00 1.15
C MET A 51 16.01 4.21 0.23
N SER A 52 15.52 5.31 0.81
CA SER A 52 15.16 6.56 0.10
C SER A 52 13.98 6.45 -0.88
N ALA A 53 13.22 5.34 -0.87
CA ALA A 53 12.04 5.17 -1.71
C ALA A 53 10.85 6.05 -1.25
N LEU A 54 10.80 6.43 0.02
CA LEU A 54 9.66 7.14 0.63
C LEU A 54 9.26 8.43 -0.11
N HIS A 55 10.22 9.20 -0.63
CA HIS A 55 9.97 10.45 -1.35
C HIS A 55 9.60 10.27 -2.84
N LYS A 56 9.57 9.03 -3.33
CA LYS A 56 9.35 8.72 -4.76
C LYS A 56 7.92 8.30 -5.07
N ILE A 57 7.08 8.09 -4.05
CA ILE A 57 5.71 7.61 -4.20
C ILE A 57 4.82 8.30 -3.14
N PRO A 58 3.63 8.78 -3.51
CA PRO A 58 2.70 9.34 -2.53
C PRO A 58 2.16 8.24 -1.62
N LEU A 59 2.10 8.55 -0.32
CA LEU A 59 1.46 7.74 0.70
C LEU A 59 0.19 8.46 1.17
N TYR A 60 -0.90 7.72 1.25
CA TYR A 60 -2.18 8.19 1.78
C TYR A 60 -2.48 7.44 3.06
N GLU A 61 -2.49 8.13 4.19
CA GLU A 61 -2.69 7.56 5.51
C GLU A 61 -4.16 7.63 5.94
N ASP A 62 -4.48 6.92 7.03
CA ASP A 62 -5.82 6.89 7.65
C ASP A 62 -6.95 6.46 6.70
N ILE A 63 -6.63 5.59 5.74
CA ILE A 63 -7.62 5.08 4.79
C ILE A 63 -8.56 4.10 5.48
N THR A 64 -9.86 4.43 5.47
CA THR A 64 -10.90 3.55 6.00
C THR A 64 -11.37 2.57 4.95
N LEU A 65 -11.92 1.44 5.39
CA LEU A 65 -12.50 0.46 4.47
C LEU A 65 -13.67 1.05 3.66
N SER A 66 -14.48 1.92 4.27
CA SER A 66 -15.57 2.60 3.57
C SER A 66 -15.06 3.51 2.47
N LEU A 67 -14.03 4.32 2.75
CA LEU A 67 -13.42 5.20 1.76
C LEU A 67 -12.81 4.39 0.61
N LEU A 68 -12.08 3.31 0.93
CA LEU A 68 -11.51 2.43 -0.09
C LEU A 68 -12.60 1.78 -0.95
N HIS A 69 -13.69 1.33 -0.33
CA HIS A 69 -14.83 0.74 -1.02
C HIS A 69 -15.45 1.75 -1.99
N ASP A 70 -15.74 2.97 -1.52
CA ASP A 70 -16.32 4.03 -2.35
C ASP A 70 -15.40 4.34 -3.54
N MET A 71 -14.10 4.52 -3.30
CA MET A 71 -13.09 4.73 -4.36
C MET A 71 -13.08 3.61 -5.40
N VAL A 72 -13.14 2.34 -4.97
CA VAL A 72 -13.14 1.20 -5.88
C VAL A 72 -14.45 1.12 -6.67
N THR A 73 -15.60 1.37 -6.04
CA THR A 73 -16.90 1.30 -6.73
C THR A 73 -17.17 2.47 -7.68
N GLU A 74 -16.63 3.65 -7.38
CA GLU A 74 -16.79 4.85 -8.20
C GLU A 74 -15.73 4.96 -9.31
N SER A 75 -14.66 4.16 -9.22
CA SER A 75 -13.62 4.09 -10.22
C SER A 75 -13.79 2.89 -11.15
N ASN A 76 -13.22 2.98 -12.35
CA ASN A 76 -13.14 1.86 -13.28
C ASN A 76 -11.90 0.97 -12.98
N MET A 77 -11.55 0.79 -11.70
CA MET A 77 -10.33 0.08 -11.30
C MET A 77 -10.61 -1.42 -11.14
N THR A 78 -9.84 -2.24 -11.84
CA THR A 78 -9.80 -3.67 -11.53
C THR A 78 -9.08 -3.87 -10.20
N THR A 79 -9.75 -4.56 -9.27
CA THR A 79 -9.25 -4.76 -7.92
C THR A 79 -8.88 -6.23 -7.69
N TYR A 80 -7.70 -6.44 -7.10
CA TYR A 80 -7.20 -7.75 -6.70
C TYR A 80 -6.91 -7.74 -5.21
N VAL A 81 -7.22 -8.85 -4.54
CA VAL A 81 -7.01 -9.01 -3.09
C VAL A 81 -6.25 -10.30 -2.82
N THR A 82 -5.25 -10.22 -1.95
CA THR A 82 -4.58 -11.41 -1.41
C THR A 82 -5.38 -11.93 -0.23
N ALA A 83 -6.00 -13.09 -0.37
CA ALA A 83 -6.80 -13.71 0.68
C ALA A 83 -6.42 -15.19 0.84
N LEU A 84 -6.50 -15.70 2.07
CA LEU A 84 -6.29 -17.12 2.36
C LEU A 84 -7.43 -17.96 1.78
N GLU A 85 -8.65 -17.47 1.91
CA GLU A 85 -9.88 -18.14 1.47
C GLU A 85 -10.34 -17.61 0.12
N HIS A 86 -10.98 -18.48 -0.66
CA HIS A 86 -11.58 -18.14 -1.97
C HIS A 86 -10.59 -17.51 -2.98
N SER A 87 -9.30 -17.79 -2.83
CA SER A 87 -8.28 -17.39 -3.80
C SER A 87 -8.19 -18.39 -4.96
N ASN A 88 -7.87 -17.88 -6.15
CA ASN A 88 -7.47 -18.72 -7.27
C ASN A 88 -5.96 -18.95 -7.18
N PRO A 89 -5.47 -20.20 -7.07
CA PRO A 89 -4.05 -20.51 -7.14
C PRO A 89 -3.46 -19.98 -8.45
N TYR A 90 -2.20 -19.55 -8.37
CA TYR A 90 -1.42 -19.09 -9.52
C TYR A 90 -1.07 -20.22 -10.49
#